data_AF-A0A931E725-F1
#
_entry.id   AF-A0A931E725-F1
#
_cell.length_a   1.000
_cell.length_b   1.000
_cell.length_c   1.000
_cell.angle_alpha   90.00
_cell.angle_beta   90.00
_cell.angle_gamma   90.00
#
_symmetry.space_group_name_H-M   'P 1'
#
loop_
_entity.id
_entity.type
_entity.pdbx_description
1 polymer ?
#
loop_
_entity_poly.entity_id
_entity_poly.type
_entity_poly.pdbx_seq_one_letter_code
_entity_poly.pdbx_strand_id
1 'polypeptide(L)' 'MPKHEPKVCPRCNNEFECRAGDITNCQCSAVALTVEEQAFIEDRYNDCLCTGCLHALKNRYVFFKEKFLGR' A
#
# COMPACT_ATOMS: atom_id res chain seq x y z
N MET A 1 -7.36 11.26 24.11
CA MET A 1 -7.54 11.37 22.65
C MET A 1 -6.30 10.73 22.04
N PRO A 2 -6.38 9.61 21.31
CA PRO A 2 -5.20 9.11 20.60
C PRO A 2 -4.83 10.18 19.58
N LYS A 3 -3.63 10.77 19.72
CA LYS A 3 -3.07 11.64 18.69
C LYS A 3 -2.75 10.72 17.51
N HIS A 4 -3.65 10.65 16.54
CA HIS A 4 -3.38 9.99 15.27
C HIS A 4 -2.41 10.89 14.52
N GLU A 5 -1.13 10.52 14.55
CA GLU A 5 -0.10 11.28 13.85
C GLU A 5 -0.29 11.07 12.34
N PRO A 6 -0.55 12.14 11.56
CA PRO A 6 -0.63 12.02 10.11
C PRO A 6 0.72 11.50 9.61
N LYS A 7 0.69 10.42 8.82
CA LYS A 7 1.90 9.84 8.26
C LYS A 7 2.08 10.33 6.84
N VAL A 8 3.32 10.58 6.44
CA VAL A 8 3.64 10.97 5.07
C VAL A 8 3.96 9.72 4.27
N CYS A 9 3.27 9.54 3.14
CA CYS A 9 3.52 8.42 2.24
C CYS A 9 4.89 8.61 1.55
N PRO A 10 5.88 7.70 1.73
CA PRO A 10 7.21 7.86 1.15
C PRO A 10 7.24 7.80 -0.39
N ARG A 11 6.14 7.35 -1.02
CA ARG A 11 6.04 7.27 -2.49
C ARG A 11 5.53 8.55 -3.13
N CYS A 12 4.51 9.18 -2.56
CA CYS A 12 3.86 10.36 -3.17
C CYS A 12 3.97 11.63 -2.32
N ASN A 13 4.57 11.55 -1.13
CA ASN A 13 4.71 12.63 -0.15
C ASN A 13 3.38 13.25 0.32
N ASN A 14 2.26 12.57 0.11
CA ASN A 14 0.98 13.01 0.65
C ASN A 14 0.82 12.51 2.09
N GLU A 15 0.22 13.36 2.92
CA GLU A 15 -0.24 12.97 4.25
C GLU A 15 -1.43 12.02 4.12
N PHE A 16 -1.44 10.99 4.95
CA PHE A 16 -2.55 10.05 5.07
C PHE A 16 -2.70 9.60 6.52
N GLU A 17 -3.91 9.16 6.86
CA GLU A 17 -4.17 8.62 8.17
C GLU A 17 -3.69 7.16 8.23
N CYS A 18 -2.59 6.94 8.93
CA CYS A 18 -2.08 5.62 9.21
C CYS A 18 -2.52 5.18 10.60
N ARG A 19 -3.33 4.12 10.68
CA ARG A 19 -3.72 3.47 11.93
C ARG A 19 -3.06 2.11 12.05
N ALA A 20 -1.73 2.04 11.93
CA ALA A 20 -1.02 0.76 12.01
C ALA A 20 -1.27 -0.01 13.33
N GLY A 21 -1.49 0.72 14.44
CA GLY A 21 -1.88 0.14 15.74
C GLY A 21 -3.34 -0.34 15.82
N ASP A 22 -4.18 0.00 14.84
CA ASP A 22 -5.55 -0.47 14.68
C ASP A 22 -5.78 -0.74 13.18
N ILE A 23 -5.08 -1.77 12.70
CA ILE A 23 -5.01 -2.09 11.27
C ILE A 23 -6.39 -2.31 10.67
N THR A 24 -7.34 -2.84 11.45
CA THR A 24 -8.74 -3.01 11.06
C THR A 24 -9.41 -1.71 10.62
N ASN A 25 -9.07 -0.59 11.24
CA ASN A 25 -9.60 0.73 10.91
C ASN A 25 -8.65 1.59 10.06
N CYS A 26 -7.50 1.04 9.63
CA CYS A 26 -6.57 1.78 8.79
C CYS A 26 -7.10 1.88 7.36
N GLN A 27 -6.90 3.02 6.70
CA GLN A 27 -7.36 3.19 5.31
C GLN A 27 -6.76 2.13 4.36
N CYS A 28 -5.54 1.65 4.64
CA CYS A 28 -4.89 0.63 3.83
C CYS A 28 -5.56 -0.76 3.93
N SER A 29 -6.34 -1.06 4.97
CA SER A 29 -6.95 -2.38 5.18
C SER A 29 -8.02 -2.71 4.14
N ALA A 30 -8.65 -1.67 3.56
CA ALA A 30 -9.58 -1.82 2.45
C ALA A 30 -8.90 -2.29 1.15
N VAL A 31 -7.56 -2.21 1.05
CA VAL A 31 -6.82 -2.62 -0.14
C VAL A 31 -6.44 -4.09 -0.02
N ALA A 32 -7.22 -4.96 -0.66
CA ALA A 32 -6.88 -6.37 -0.76
C ALA A 32 -5.68 -6.57 -1.71
N LEU A 33 -4.56 -7.02 -1.17
CA LEU A 33 -3.34 -7.35 -1.90
C LEU A 33 -3.05 -8.85 -1.79
N THR A 34 -2.65 -9.50 -2.89
CA THR A 34 -2.16 -10.89 -2.86
C THR A 34 -0.79 -10.97 -2.18
N VAL A 35 -0.36 -12.17 -1.81
CA VAL A 35 0.98 -12.40 -1.23
C VAL A 35 2.09 -11.89 -2.15
N GLU A 36 1.94 -12.09 -3.47
CA GLU A 36 2.92 -11.63 -4.46
C GLU A 36 2.93 -10.10 -4.58
N GLU A 37 1.75 -9.46 -4.55
CA GLU A 37 1.62 -8.00 -4.58
C GLU A 37 2.20 -7.37 -3.31
N GLN A 38 1.96 -7.98 -2.14
CA GLN A 38 2.54 -7.54 -0.86
C GLN A 38 4.06 -7.64 -0.89
N ALA A 39 4.61 -8.79 -1.28
CA ALA A 39 6.07 -8.97 -1.38
C ALA A 39 6.71 -7.96 -2.35
N PHE A 40 6.05 -7.66 -3.47
CA PHE A 40 6.52 -6.63 -4.42
C PHE A 40 6.57 -5.22 -3.81
N ILE A 41 5.65 -4.91 -2.90
CA ILE A 41 5.60 -3.62 -2.20
C ILE A 41 6.63 -3.58 -1.08
N GLU A 42 6.73 -4.62 -0.26
CA GLU A 42 7.65 -4.72 0.88
C GLU A 42 9.12 -4.71 0.45
N ASP A 43 9.45 -5.28 -0.71
CA ASP A 43 10.79 -5.20 -1.32
C ASP A 43 11.25 -3.75 -1.60
N ARG A 44 10.29 -2.84 -1.79
CA ARG A 44 10.54 -1.44 -2.22
C ARG A 44 10.30 -0.40 -1.15
N TYR A 45 9.38 -0.67 -0.22
CA TYR A 45 8.91 0.29 0.76
C TYR A 45 8.86 -0.39 2.14
N ASN A 46 9.66 0.13 3.07
CA ASN A 46 9.71 -0.34 4.46
C ASN A 46 8.75 0.42 5.40
N ASP A 47 7.86 1.23 4.82
CA ASP A 47 6.93 2.06 5.57
C ASP A 47 5.52 2.00 4.92
N CYS A 48 4.49 2.39 5.66
CA CYS A 48 3.11 2.43 5.24
C CYS A 48 2.93 3.38 4.04
N LEU A 49 2.17 2.91 3.05
CA LEU A 49 1.78 3.68 1.89
C LEU A 49 0.31 4.09 2.00
N CYS A 50 -0.03 5.24 1.42
CA CYS A 50 -1.43 5.63 1.29
C CYS A 50 -2.18 4.69 0.33
N THR A 51 -3.50 4.63 0.49
CA THR A 51 -4.40 3.79 -0.34
C THR A 51 -4.23 4.02 -1.84
N GLY A 52 -4.12 5.28 -2.27
CA GLY A 52 -3.88 5.62 -3.67
C GLY A 52 -2.57 5.01 -4.22
N CYS A 53 -1.52 5.03 -3.40
CA CYS A 53 -0.25 4.39 -3.78
C CYS A 53 -0.35 2.87 -3.83
N LEU A 54 -1.04 2.25 -2.87
CA LEU A 54 -1.24 0.79 -2.86
C LEU A 54 -2.03 0.33 -4.09
N HIS A 55 -3.13 1.01 -4.44
CA HIS A 55 -3.89 0.72 -5.65
C HIS A 55 -3.06 0.89 -6.93
N ALA A 56 -2.26 1.95 -7.02
CA ALA A 56 -1.41 2.16 -8.19
C ALA A 56 -0.30 1.11 -8.31
N LEU A 57 0.27 0.62 -7.20
CA LEU A 57 1.26 -0.48 -7.22
C LEU A 57 0.59 -1.81 -7.59
N LYS A 58 -0.59 -2.09 -7.03
CA LYS A 58 -1.40 -3.25 -7.40
C LYS A 58 -1.64 -3.31 -8.89
N ASN A 59 -2.17 -2.22 -9.47
CA ASN A 59 -2.42 -2.14 -10.90
C ASN A 59 -1.13 -2.35 -11.71
N ARG A 60 -0.03 -1.74 -11.30
CA ARG A 60 1.27 -1.91 -11.97
C ARG A 60 1.75 -3.36 -11.94
N TYR A 61 1.57 -4.06 -10.82
CA TYR A 61 1.91 -5.48 -10.69
C TYR A 61 1.05 -6.35 -11.60
N VAL A 62 -0.27 -6.13 -11.62
CA VAL A 62 -1.21 -6.85 -12.51
C VAL A 62 -0.82 -6.66 -13.97
N PHE A 63 -0.62 -5.43 -14.43
CA PHE A 63 -0.18 -5.16 -15.80
C PHE A 63 1.15 -5.83 -16.15
N PHE A 64 2.11 -5.84 -15.21
CA PHE A 64 3.37 -6.52 -15.40
C PHE A 64 3.18 -8.04 -15.50
N LYS A 65 2.38 -8.62 -14.61
CA LYS A 65 2.09 -10.06 -14.61
C LYS A 65 1.37 -10.50 -15.88
N GLU A 66 0.34 -9.77 -16.32
CA GLU A 66 -0.37 -10.07 -17.58
C GLU A 66 0.54 -9.97 -18.80
N LYS A 67 1.41 -8.96 -18.86
CA LYS A 67 2.28 -8.72 -20.01
C LYS A 67 3.48 -9.67 -20.10
N PHE A 68 3.98 -10.15 -18.96
CA PHE A 68 5.27 -10.87 -18.91
C PHE A 68 5.20 -12.29 -18.34
N LEU A 69 4.14 -12.62 -17.59
CA LEU A 69 3.95 -13.93 -16.94
C LEU A 69 2.68 -14.65 -17.42
N GLY A 70 1.83 -13.99 -18.21
CA GLY A 70 0.72 -14.60 -18.92
C GLY A 70 1.25 -15.44 -20.09
N ARG A 71 1.25 -16.76 -19.91
CA ARG A 71 1.47 -17.73 -20.99
C ARG A 71 0.21 -17.86 -21.85
#